data_AF-C8X5U4-F1
#
_entry.id   AF-C8X5U4-F1
#
_cell.length_a   1.000
_cell.length_b   1.000
_cell.length_c   1.000
_cell.angle_alpha   90.00
_cell.angle_beta   90.00
_cell.angle_gamma   90.00
#
_symmetry.space_group_name_H-M   'P 1'
#
loop_
_entity.id
_entity.type
_entity.pdbx_description
1 polymer ?
#
loop_
_entity_poly.entity_id
_entity_poly.type
_entity_poly.pdbx_seq_one_letter_code
_entity_poly.pdbx_strand_id
1 'polypeptide(L)' 'MAKKVGLGPKPSKKSDGDKRQDAWVSGEDKSAEKKKRLTIDIPESLHRKIKADCAIRGAKIADEIRVLLAERYDT' A
#
# COMPACT_ATOMS: atom_id res chain seq x y z
N MET A 1 -24.27 -11.83 45.19
CA MET A 1 -24.54 -10.39 44.98
C MET A 1 -23.73 -9.92 43.78
N ALA A 2 -24.39 -9.62 42.66
CA ALA A 2 -23.74 -9.31 41.39
C ALA A 2 -23.20 -7.87 41.37
N LYS A 3 -21.90 -7.69 41.13
CA LYS A 3 -21.28 -6.36 40.95
C LYS A 3 -21.60 -5.83 39.56
N LYS A 4 -22.57 -4.92 39.47
CA LYS A 4 -22.93 -4.24 38.22
C LYS A 4 -21.82 -3.26 37.83
N VAL A 5 -21.09 -3.56 36.75
CA VAL A 5 -20.16 -2.61 36.12
C VAL A 5 -20.96 -1.69 35.19
N GLY A 6 -21.00 -0.41 35.53
CA GLY A 6 -21.64 0.61 34.70
C GLY A 6 -20.71 1.00 33.55
N LEU A 7 -21.02 0.55 32.33
CA LEU A 7 -20.40 1.08 31.12
C LEU A 7 -20.94 2.51 30.91
N GLY A 8 -20.05 3.50 30.98
CA GLY A 8 -20.36 4.92 30.82
C GLY A 8 -20.96 5.29 29.45
N PRO A 9 -21.39 6.55 29.28
CA PRO A 9 -22.15 6.98 28.12
C PRO A 9 -21.37 6.81 26.81
N LYS A 10 -22.11 6.49 25.74
CA LYS A 10 -21.60 6.14 24.41
C LYS A 10 -20.65 7.22 23.87
N PRO A 11 -19.39 6.89 23.52
CA PRO A 11 -18.42 7.87 23.00
C PRO A 11 -18.89 8.34 21.63
N SER A 12 -19.54 9.51 21.58
CA SER A 12 -20.12 10.09 20.35
C SER A 12 -19.40 11.34 19.88
N LYS A 13 -18.28 11.73 20.50
CA LYS A 13 -17.37 12.75 19.95
C LYS A 13 -16.03 12.09 19.66
N LYS A 14 -15.74 11.90 18.37
CA LYS A 14 -14.40 11.54 17.88
C LYS A 14 -13.40 12.49 18.53
N SER A 15 -12.55 11.93 19.37
CA SER A 15 -11.51 12.65 20.09
C SER A 15 -10.33 12.95 19.14
N ASP A 16 -9.47 13.90 19.45
CA ASP A 16 -8.23 14.10 18.66
C ASP A 16 -7.32 12.86 18.63
N GLY A 17 -7.51 11.92 19.56
CA GLY A 17 -6.90 10.59 19.51
C GLY A 17 -7.40 9.73 18.35
N ASP A 18 -8.69 9.78 18.02
CA ASP A 18 -9.26 9.06 16.87
C ASP A 18 -8.73 9.60 15.55
N LYS A 19 -8.56 10.94 15.42
CA LYS A 19 -7.96 11.54 14.22
C LYS A 19 -6.51 11.11 14.01
N ARG A 20 -5.74 10.94 15.09
CA ARG A 20 -4.35 10.46 15.01
C ARG A 20 -4.28 8.99 14.63
N GLN A 21 -5.23 8.17 15.10
CA GLN A 21 -5.34 6.77 14.69
C GLN A 21 -5.74 6.65 13.22
N ASP A 22 -6.73 7.42 12.76
CA ASP A 22 -7.12 7.48 11.35
C ASP A 22 -6.00 8.01 10.44
N ALA A 23 -5.21 8.98 10.92
CA ALA A 23 -4.06 9.50 10.19
C ALA A 23 -2.93 8.47 10.01
N TRP A 24 -2.72 7.58 10.99
CA TRP A 24 -1.77 6.48 10.88
C TRP A 24 -2.23 5.41 9.87
N VAL A 25 -3.53 5.15 9.81
CA VAL A 25 -4.12 4.20 8.84
C VAL A 25 -4.15 4.79 7.42
N SER A 26 -4.22 6.11 7.28
CA SER A 26 -4.35 6.78 5.98
C SER A 26 -3.09 6.73 5.10
N GLY A 27 -1.97 6.21 5.62
CA GLY A 27 -0.80 5.84 4.79
C GLY A 27 -0.25 6.98 3.92
N GLU A 28 -0.43 8.23 4.35
CA GLU A 28 0.10 9.40 3.64
C GLU A 28 1.59 9.55 3.93
N ASP A 29 2.41 8.72 3.28
CA ASP A 29 3.82 9.01 3.06
C ASP A 29 3.93 10.24 2.13
N LYS A 30 3.76 11.45 2.67
CA LYS A 30 3.77 12.73 1.93
C LYS A 30 5.10 13.03 1.22
N SER A 31 6.13 12.22 1.43
CA SER A 31 7.46 12.37 0.84
C SER A 31 7.73 11.42 -0.33
N ALA A 32 6.83 10.46 -0.60
CA ALA A 32 6.95 9.62 -1.79
C ALA A 32 6.17 10.28 -2.94
N GLU A 33 6.83 10.49 -4.08
CA GLU A 33 6.14 10.92 -5.29
C GLU A 33 4.88 10.09 -5.53
N LYS A 34 3.78 10.75 -5.89
CA LYS A 34 2.45 10.15 -6.00
C LYS A 34 2.45 9.10 -7.12
N LYS A 35 2.73 7.84 -6.77
CA LYS A 35 2.73 6.70 -7.69
C LYS A 35 1.34 6.51 -8.28
N LYS A 36 1.18 6.75 -9.58
CA LYS A 36 -0.05 6.40 -10.30
C LYS A 36 -0.03 4.92 -10.69
N ARG A 37 -1.19 4.26 -10.61
CA ARG A 37 -1.35 2.87 -11.05
C ARG A 37 -1.33 2.83 -12.57
N LEU A 38 -0.35 2.12 -13.14
CA LEU A 38 -0.28 1.83 -14.57
C LEU A 38 -0.79 0.40 -14.80
N THR A 39 -1.83 0.27 -15.62
CA THR A 39 -2.31 -1.04 -16.10
C THR A 39 -1.77 -1.24 -17.51
N ILE A 40 -0.98 -2.28 -17.71
CA ILE A 40 -0.44 -2.68 -19.02
C ILE A 40 -0.89 -4.10 -19.33
N ASP A 41 -1.39 -4.29 -20.53
CA ASP A 41 -1.63 -5.62 -21.06
C ASP A 41 -0.34 -6.13 -21.72
N ILE A 42 0.16 -7.26 -21.24
CA ILE A 42 1.34 -7.93 -21.78
C ILE A 42 0.99 -9.35 -22.22
N PRO A 43 1.60 -9.87 -23.30
CA PRO A 43 1.39 -11.25 -23.72
C PRO A 43 1.77 -12.25 -22.62
N GLU A 44 1.03 -13.36 -22.52
CA GLU A 44 1.25 -14.39 -21.49
C GLU A 44 2.70 -14.89 -21.48
N SER A 45 3.28 -15.12 -22.66
CA SER A 45 4.67 -15.56 -22.82
C SER A 45 5.68 -14.61 -22.17
N LEU A 46 5.40 -13.30 -22.22
CA LEU A 46 6.27 -12.26 -21.67
C LEU A 46 6.05 -12.15 -20.15
N HIS A 47 4.79 -12.17 -19.70
CA HIS A 47 4.46 -12.20 -18.28
C HIS A 47 5.08 -13.39 -17.54
N ARG A 48 5.06 -14.59 -18.16
CA ARG A 48 5.64 -15.80 -17.58
C ARG A 48 7.15 -15.71 -17.42
N LYS A 49 7.84 -15.13 -18.41
CA LYS A 49 9.30 -14.90 -18.35
C LYS A 49 9.65 -13.92 -17.23
N ILE A 50 9.00 -12.76 -17.20
CA ILE A 50 9.23 -11.76 -16.13
C ILE A 50 8.95 -12.38 -14.76
N LYS A 51 7.85 -13.11 -14.60
CA LYS A 51 7.50 -13.73 -13.32
C LYS A 51 8.53 -14.78 -12.88
N ALA A 52 9.09 -15.55 -13.83
CA ALA A 52 10.15 -16.52 -13.54
C ALA A 52 11.46 -15.83 -13.13
N ASP A 53 11.87 -14.80 -13.85
CA ASP A 53 13.10 -14.05 -13.55
C ASP A 53 13.01 -13.31 -12.21
N CYS A 54 11.86 -12.69 -11.92
CA CYS A 54 11.58 -12.07 -10.62
C CYS A 54 11.65 -13.08 -9.47
N ALA A 55 11.15 -14.31 -9.66
CA ALA A 55 11.17 -15.34 -8.64
C ALA A 55 12.60 -15.77 -8.28
N ILE A 56 13.49 -15.84 -9.28
CA ILE A 56 14.90 -16.17 -9.08
C ILE A 56 15.63 -15.05 -8.33
N ARG A 57 15.31 -13.79 -8.62
CA ARG A 57 15.94 -12.61 -8.02
C ARG A 57 15.36 -12.21 -6.66
N GLY A 58 14.24 -12.82 -6.24
CA GLY A 58 13.54 -12.46 -5.01
C GLY A 58 12.95 -11.04 -5.01
N ALA A 59 12.77 -10.45 -6.19
CA ALA A 59 12.27 -9.09 -6.36
C ALA A 59 10.77 -9.08 -6.71
N LYS A 60 10.07 -8.00 -6.36
CA LYS A 60 8.69 -7.82 -6.78
C LYS A 60 8.66 -7.40 -8.25
N ILE A 61 7.75 -8.00 -9.00
CA ILE A 61 7.52 -7.67 -10.42
C ILE A 61 7.26 -6.18 -10.65
N ALA A 62 6.58 -5.52 -9.70
CA ALA A 62 6.31 -4.10 -9.76
C ALA A 62 7.59 -3.24 -9.62
N ASP A 63 8.60 -3.72 -8.90
CA ASP A 63 9.85 -2.99 -8.70
C ASP A 63 10.77 -3.15 -9.92
N GLU A 64 10.87 -4.36 -10.49
CA GLU A 64 11.61 -4.54 -11.76
C GLU A 64 11.01 -3.73 -12.91
N ILE A 65 9.67 -3.72 -13.04
CA ILE A 65 9.00 -2.92 -14.06
C ILE A 65 9.24 -1.42 -13.84
N ARG A 66 9.27 -0.95 -12.58
CA ARG A 66 9.61 0.45 -12.26
C ARG A 66 11.03 0.80 -12.70
N VAL A 67 12.01 -0.06 -12.45
CA VAL A 67 13.40 0.15 -12.87
C VAL A 67 13.50 0.18 -14.40
N LEU A 68 12.87 -0.76 -15.09
CA LEU A 68 12.85 -0.79 -16.57
C LEU A 68 12.16 0.45 -17.17
N LEU A 69 11.10 0.95 -16.54
CA LEU A 69 10.44 2.19 -16.96
C LEU A 69 11.33 3.41 -16.68
N ALA A 70 11.99 3.48 -15.53
CA ALA A 70 12.91 4.56 -15.21
C ALA A 70 14.09 4.59 -16.20
N GLU A 71 14.76 3.46 -16.46
CA GLU A 71 15.85 3.38 -17.43
C GLU A 71 15.46 3.84 -18.86
N ARG A 72 14.19 3.66 -19.24
CA ARG A 72 13.70 3.98 -20.58
C ARG A 72 13.14 5.39 -20.73
N TYR A 73 12.61 5.98 -19.67
CA TYR A 73 11.88 7.24 -19.73
C TYR A 73 12.48 8.36 -18.86
N ASP A 74 13.37 8.05 -17.93
CA ASP A 74 14.00 9.00 -17.01
C ASP A 74 15.26 9.65 -17.64
N THR A 75 15.16 10.04 -18.92
CA THR A 75 16.20 10.78 -19.65
C THR A 75 16.08 12.28 -19.42
#